data_AF-S4AZ34-F1
#
_entry.id   AF-S4AZ34-F1
#
_cell.length_a   1.000
_cell.length_b   1.000
_cell.length_c   1.000
_cell.angle_alpha   90.00
_cell.angle_beta   90.00
_cell.angle_gamma   90.00
#
_symmetry.space_group_name_H-M   'P 1'
#
loop_
_entity.id
_entity.type
_entity.pdbx_description
1 polymer ?
#
loop_
_entity_poly.entity_id
_entity_poly.type
_entity_poly.pdbx_seq_one_letter_code
_entity_poly.pdbx_strand_id
1 'polypeptide(L)'
;MGWLPQIFRDAGVPAGEAGVLLAVTMAMGVPLAFVIPRVATRLSHQGPVVVALGTCGLAGYAGLYFAPAGGAWAWALLCGVSNCAFPLALTMVGMRARSSAGVAKLSAFAQSTGYLISIPGPLLVGVLYQHSGGWGLPIALMAGLMVPQIAVGIVAGRDRTVEDEVAAKAAAAPAGA
;
A
#
# COMPACT_ATOMS: atom_id res chain seq x y z
N MET A 1 0.54 0.14 -10.11
CA MET A 1 1.51 0.96 -10.87
C MET A 1 1.60 0.61 -12.35
N GLY A 2 1.41 -0.65 -12.77
CA GLY A 2 1.52 -1.05 -14.18
C GLY A 2 0.60 -0.29 -15.15
N TRP A 3 -0.57 0.16 -14.70
CA TRP A 3 -1.52 0.92 -15.53
C TRP A 3 -1.37 2.44 -15.46
N LEU A 4 -0.50 2.96 -14.60
CA LEU A 4 -0.35 4.41 -14.41
C LEU A 4 0.02 5.15 -15.72
N PRO A 5 0.94 4.65 -16.57
CA PRO A 5 1.22 5.28 -17.85
C PRO A 5 0.02 5.23 -18.80
N GLN A 6 -0.77 4.15 -18.73
CA GLN A 6 -1.93 3.98 -19.58
C GLN A 6 -3.05 4.94 -19.18
N ILE A 7 -3.28 5.14 -17.88
CA ILE A 7 -4.21 6.15 -17.36
C ILE A 7 -3.82 7.55 -17.85
N PHE A 8 -2.54 7.92 -17.75
CA PHE A 8 -2.07 9.22 -18.24
C PHE A 8 -2.20 9.37 -19.75
N ARG A 9 -1.88 8.31 -20.50
CA ARG A 9 -2.04 8.31 -21.97
C ARG A 9 -3.49 8.47 -22.40
N ASP A 10 -4.41 7.75 -21.76
CA ASP A 10 -5.84 7.84 -22.05
C ASP A 10 -6.42 9.20 -21.62
N ALA A 11 -5.76 9.89 -20.69
CA ALA A 11 -6.06 11.28 -20.32
C ALA A 11 -5.44 12.34 -21.26
N GLY A 12 -4.74 11.94 -22.32
CA GLY A 12 -4.14 12.84 -23.30
C GLY A 12 -2.68 13.22 -23.04
N VAL A 13 -2.02 12.64 -22.04
CA VAL A 13 -0.58 12.87 -21.78
C VAL A 13 0.25 12.09 -22.82
N PRO A 14 1.28 12.71 -23.43
CA PRO A 14 2.17 12.02 -24.36
C PRO A 14 2.82 10.77 -23.75
N ALA A 15 3.01 9.71 -24.55
CA ALA A 15 3.58 8.46 -24.08
C ALA A 15 4.97 8.61 -23.43
N GLY A 16 5.79 9.56 -23.92
CA GLY A 16 7.08 9.88 -23.33
C GLY A 16 6.96 10.43 -21.90
N GLU A 17 6.06 11.38 -21.68
CA GLU A 17 5.84 11.99 -20.37
C GLU A 17 5.19 11.01 -19.38
N ALA A 18 4.23 10.20 -19.84
CA ALA A 18 3.62 9.14 -19.03
C ALA A 18 4.66 8.11 -18.53
N GLY A 19 5.67 7.80 -19.36
CA GLY A 19 6.80 6.96 -18.98
C GLY A 19 7.69 7.63 -17.93
N VAL A 20 7.99 8.92 -18.09
CA VAL A 20 8.77 9.70 -17.11
C VAL A 20 8.03 9.78 -15.77
N LEU A 21 6.72 10.02 -15.77
CA LEU A 21 5.91 10.06 -14.54
C LEU A 21 5.96 8.74 -13.78
N LEU A 22 5.88 7.61 -14.49
CA LEU A 22 6.07 6.29 -13.87
C LEU A 22 7.48 6.13 -13.31
N ALA A 23 8.51 6.53 -14.07
CA ALA A 23 9.89 6.45 -13.62
C ALA A 23 10.12 7.29 -12.35
N VAL A 24 9.57 8.51 -12.29
CA VAL A 24 9.62 9.39 -11.12
C VAL A 24 8.89 8.76 -9.94
N THR A 25 7.70 8.20 -10.16
CA THR A 25 6.91 7.50 -9.12
C THR A 25 7.72 6.36 -8.50
N MET A 26 8.42 5.57 -9.32
CA MET A 26 9.29 4.48 -8.87
C MET A 26 10.57 4.99 -8.19
N ALA A 27 11.22 5.99 -8.77
CA ALA A 27 12.45 6.58 -8.27
C ALA A 27 12.24 7.23 -6.89
N MET A 28 11.13 7.92 -6.68
CA MET A 28 10.72 8.49 -5.40
C MET A 28 10.55 7.41 -4.31
N GLY A 29 10.08 6.22 -4.69
CA GLY A 29 9.92 5.11 -3.76
C GLY A 29 11.22 4.76 -3.04
N VAL A 30 12.38 4.93 -3.68
CA VAL A 30 13.70 4.59 -3.13
C VAL A 30 14.09 5.46 -1.93
N PRO A 31 14.28 6.80 -2.04
CA PRO A 31 14.67 7.63 -0.90
C PRO A 31 13.62 7.58 0.21
N LEU A 32 12.33 7.59 -0.12
CA LEU A 32 11.25 7.52 0.86
C LEU A 32 11.23 6.16 1.58
N ALA A 33 11.58 5.05 0.92
CA ALA A 33 11.73 3.75 1.57
C ALA A 33 12.88 3.69 2.61
N PHE A 34 13.87 4.58 2.53
CA PHE A 34 14.91 4.69 3.56
C PHE A 34 14.53 5.65 4.69
N VAL A 35 13.83 6.74 4.35
CA VAL A 35 13.47 7.79 5.31
C VAL A 35 12.28 7.39 6.16
N ILE A 36 11.20 6.88 5.55
CA ILE A 36 9.94 6.60 6.24
C ILE A 36 10.09 5.54 7.34
N PRO A 37 10.73 4.38 7.10
CA PRO A 37 10.99 3.40 8.17
C PRO A 37 11.80 3.97 9.33
N ARG A 38 12.82 4.80 9.05
CA ARG A 38 13.63 5.46 10.10
C ARG A 38 12.83 6.44 10.95
N VAL A 39 11.88 7.14 10.35
CA VAL A 39 10.97 8.03 11.09
C VAL A 39 9.96 7.21 11.87
N ALA A 40 9.43 6.15 11.26
CA ALA A 40 8.44 5.29 11.87
C ALA A 40 8.99 4.56 13.10
N THR A 41 10.23 4.07 13.09
CA THR A 41 10.87 3.43 14.26
C THR A 41 11.13 4.39 15.41
N ARG A 42 11.11 5.71 15.16
CA ARG A 42 11.22 6.74 16.21
C ARG A 42 9.86 7.13 16.81
N LEU A 43 8.76 6.72 16.20
CA LEU A 43 7.41 7.02 16.69
C LEU A 43 6.90 5.85 17.53
N SER A 44 6.32 6.18 18.69
CA SER A 44 5.64 5.21 19.57
C SER A 44 4.39 4.59 18.95
N HIS A 45 3.80 5.23 17.94
CA HIS A 45 2.66 4.70 17.18
C HIS A 45 2.88 4.90 15.68
N GLN A 46 2.69 3.84 14.90
CA GLN A 46 2.88 3.86 13.44
C GLN A 46 1.59 4.23 12.68
N GLY A 47 0.45 4.27 13.37
CA GLY A 47 -0.85 4.67 12.82
C GLY A 47 -0.82 6.00 12.05
N PRO A 48 -0.20 7.09 12.55
CA PRO A 48 -0.14 8.36 11.85
C PRO A 48 0.58 8.28 10.49
N VAL A 49 1.65 7.49 10.40
CA VAL A 49 2.40 7.30 9.15
C VAL A 49 1.56 6.52 8.14
N VAL A 50 0.87 5.47 8.59
CA VAL A 50 -0.06 4.70 7.75
C VAL A 50 -1.19 5.57 7.22
N VAL A 51 -1.78 6.42 8.06
CA VAL A 51 -2.84 7.37 7.65
C VAL A 51 -2.31 8.40 6.66
N ALA A 52 -1.11 8.96 6.89
CA ALA A 52 -0.50 9.92 5.98
C ALA A 52 -0.23 9.32 4.59
N LEU A 53 0.33 8.10 4.54
CA LEU A 53 0.56 7.38 3.30
C LEU A 53 -0.76 7.00 2.61
N GLY A 54 -1.74 6.55 3.40
CA GLY A 54 -3.07 6.20 2.94
C GLY A 54 -3.84 7.37 2.32
N THR A 55 -3.81 8.52 2.99
CA THR A 55 -4.43 9.75 2.51
C THR A 55 -3.72 10.29 1.27
N CYS A 56 -2.38 10.18 1.18
CA CYS A 56 -1.66 10.51 -0.04
C CYS A 56 -2.09 9.64 -1.22
N GLY A 57 -2.22 8.32 -1.04
CA GLY A 57 -2.69 7.43 -2.11
C GLY A 57 -4.14 7.71 -2.52
N LEU A 58 -5.04 7.94 -1.55
CA LEU A 58 -6.43 8.33 -1.82
C LEU A 58 -6.52 9.65 -2.58
N ALA A 59 -5.73 10.66 -2.19
CA ALA A 59 -5.63 11.94 -2.89
C ALA A 59 -5.07 11.76 -4.30
N GLY A 60 -4.06 10.90 -4.47
CA GLY A 60 -3.52 10.51 -5.78
C GLY A 60 -4.59 9.94 -6.69
N TYR A 61 -5.32 8.92 -6.22
CA TYR A 61 -6.40 8.28 -7.00
C TYR A 61 -7.59 9.21 -7.26
N ALA A 62 -8.00 10.01 -6.28
CA ALA A 62 -9.06 11.01 -6.47
C ALA A 62 -8.64 12.07 -7.51
N GLY A 63 -7.39 12.50 -7.48
CA GLY A 63 -6.83 13.42 -8.45
C GLY A 63 -6.75 12.87 -9.87
N LEU A 64 -6.35 11.60 -10.01
CA LEU A 64 -6.42 10.84 -11.26
C LEU A 64 -7.87 10.70 -11.79
N TYR A 65 -8.87 10.71 -10.91
CA TYR A 65 -10.28 10.66 -11.28
C TYR A 65 -10.82 12.03 -11.75
N PHE A 66 -10.52 13.12 -11.03
CA PHE A 66 -11.06 14.46 -11.32
C PHE A 66 -10.27 15.26 -12.34
N ALA A 67 -8.93 15.17 -12.32
CA ALA A 67 -8.05 15.99 -13.16
C ALA A 67 -6.77 15.23 -13.56
N PRO A 68 -6.89 14.19 -14.40
CA PRO A 68 -5.76 13.32 -14.73
C PRO A 68 -4.64 14.03 -15.51
N ALA A 69 -4.96 14.99 -16.40
CA ALA A 69 -3.96 15.72 -17.19
C ALA A 69 -3.42 16.98 -16.49
N GLY A 70 -4.29 17.74 -15.80
CA GLY A 70 -3.91 19.02 -15.18
C GLY A 70 -3.00 18.91 -13.95
N GLY A 71 -2.93 17.72 -13.32
CA GLY A 71 -2.16 17.49 -12.09
C GLY A 71 -1.26 16.25 -12.13
N ALA A 72 -0.94 15.72 -13.32
CA ALA A 72 -0.29 14.42 -13.49
C ALA A 72 0.98 14.23 -12.62
N TRP A 73 1.81 15.27 -12.53
CA TRP A 73 3.00 15.30 -11.67
C TRP A 73 2.66 15.23 -10.17
N ALA A 74 1.66 15.97 -9.71
CA ALA A 74 1.24 15.92 -8.31
C ALA A 74 0.70 14.54 -7.92
N TRP A 75 -0.12 13.92 -8.78
CA TRP A 75 -0.66 12.58 -8.54
C TRP A 75 0.43 11.51 -8.60
N ALA A 76 1.38 11.61 -9.54
CA ALA A 76 2.54 10.71 -9.62
C ALA A 76 3.40 10.78 -8.35
N LEU A 77 3.64 11.99 -7.83
CA LEU A 77 4.38 12.17 -6.58
C LEU A 77 3.63 11.55 -5.39
N LEU A 78 2.33 11.80 -5.26
CA LEU A 78 1.48 11.23 -4.22
C LEU A 78 1.41 9.70 -4.27
N CYS A 79 1.28 9.13 -5.47
CA CYS A 79 1.34 7.69 -5.70
C CYS A 79 2.72 7.11 -5.33
N GLY A 80 3.80 7.84 -5.60
CA GLY A 80 5.16 7.45 -5.24
C GLY A 80 5.36 7.41 -3.73
N VAL A 81 4.85 8.42 -3.02
CA VAL A 81 4.84 8.45 -1.54
C VAL A 81 4.02 7.28 -1.00
N SER A 82 2.81 7.04 -1.51
CA SER A 82 1.96 5.92 -1.08
C SER A 82 2.63 4.55 -1.28
N ASN A 83 3.52 4.40 -2.27
CA ASN A 83 4.25 3.15 -2.52
C ASN A 83 5.15 2.75 -1.33
N CYS A 84 5.55 3.71 -0.50
CA CYS A 84 6.36 3.47 0.68
C CYS A 84 5.59 2.79 1.82
N ALA A 85 4.28 2.59 1.67
CA ALA A 85 3.50 1.75 2.57
C ALA A 85 4.02 0.31 2.62
N PHE A 86 4.57 -0.21 1.53
CA PHE A 86 5.13 -1.56 1.46
C PHE A 86 6.38 -1.76 2.34
N PRO A 87 7.48 -0.99 2.17
CA PRO A 87 8.65 -1.08 3.04
C PRO A 87 8.33 -0.73 4.49
N LEU A 88 7.37 0.17 4.75
CA LEU A 88 6.87 0.43 6.09
C LEU A 88 6.23 -0.83 6.70
N ALA A 89 5.36 -1.52 5.97
CA ALA A 89 4.75 -2.77 6.42
C ALA A 89 5.80 -3.84 6.74
N LEU A 90 6.83 -4.01 5.90
CA LEU A 90 7.94 -4.94 6.18
C LEU A 90 8.71 -4.55 7.44
N THR A 91 8.91 -3.25 7.68
CA THR A 91 9.55 -2.74 8.90
C THR A 91 8.70 -3.05 10.12
N MET A 92 7.38 -2.86 10.03
CA MET A 92 6.43 -3.18 11.11
C MET A 92 6.45 -4.67 11.45
N VAL A 93 6.51 -5.54 10.45
CA VAL A 93 6.69 -6.98 10.64
C VAL A 93 8.00 -7.28 11.38
N GLY A 94 9.08 -6.59 11.02
CA GLY A 94 10.39 -6.69 11.67
C GLY A 94 10.37 -6.28 13.15
N MET A 95 9.68 -5.19 13.51
CA MET A 95 9.55 -4.75 14.90
C MET A 95 8.65 -5.68 15.75
N ARG A 96 7.81 -6.49 15.11
CA ARG A 96 6.76 -7.27 15.77
C ARG A 96 7.19 -8.69 16.17
N ALA A 97 8.29 -9.20 15.60
CA ALA A 97 8.86 -10.50 15.93
C ALA A 97 10.24 -10.33 16.56
N ARG A 98 10.47 -10.93 17.74
CA ARG A 98 11.75 -10.81 18.48
C ARG A 98 12.88 -11.67 17.90
N SER A 99 12.59 -12.55 16.93
CA SER A 99 13.58 -13.45 16.31
C SER A 99 13.63 -13.29 14.78
N SER A 100 14.83 -13.41 14.21
CA SER A 100 15.06 -13.39 12.75
C SER A 100 14.23 -14.44 12.00
N ALA A 101 14.09 -15.64 12.58
CA ALA A 101 13.24 -16.70 12.05
C ALA A 101 11.74 -16.35 12.09
N GLY A 102 11.28 -15.65 13.14
CA GLY A 102 9.91 -15.16 13.27
C GLY A 102 9.59 -14.08 12.23
N VAL A 103 10.49 -13.12 12.02
CA VAL A 103 10.35 -12.08 10.98
C VAL A 103 10.23 -12.71 9.60
N ALA A 104 11.07 -13.71 9.29
CA ALA A 104 11.04 -14.40 8.00
C ALA A 104 9.72 -15.14 7.77
N LYS A 105 9.23 -15.91 8.76
CA LYS A 105 7.96 -16.65 8.66
C LYS A 105 6.76 -15.71 8.55
N LEU A 106 6.71 -14.65 9.37
CA LEU A 106 5.62 -13.69 9.34
C LEU A 106 5.59 -12.91 8.02
N SER A 107 6.76 -12.50 7.52
CA SER A 107 6.89 -11.84 6.22
C SER A 107 6.47 -12.76 5.07
N ALA A 108 6.88 -14.04 5.11
CA ALA A 108 6.51 -15.02 4.10
C ALA A 108 5.00 -15.27 4.10
N PHE A 109 4.40 -15.48 5.28
CA PHE A 109 2.96 -15.66 5.39
C PHE A 109 2.18 -14.44 4.88
N ALA A 110 2.52 -13.24 5.36
CA ALA A 110 1.86 -12.01 4.95
C ALA A 110 1.97 -11.76 3.44
N GLN A 111 3.16 -11.96 2.85
CA GLN A 111 3.37 -11.79 1.42
C GLN A 111 2.66 -12.87 0.60
N SER A 112 2.78 -14.15 0.97
CA SER A 112 2.09 -15.24 0.26
C SER A 112 0.58 -15.04 0.25
N THR A 113 -0.02 -14.71 1.40
CA THR A 113 -1.45 -14.40 1.49
C THR A 113 -1.79 -13.16 0.67
N GLY A 114 -1.00 -12.09 0.76
CA GLY A 114 -1.21 -10.86 -0.01
C GLY A 114 -1.16 -11.09 -1.52
N TYR A 115 -0.18 -11.86 -2.00
CA TYR A 115 -0.05 -12.21 -3.41
C TYR A 115 -1.19 -13.10 -3.89
N LEU A 116 -1.63 -14.07 -3.07
CA LEU A 116 -2.78 -14.91 -3.40
C LEU A 116 -4.07 -14.09 -3.59
N ILE A 117 -4.30 -13.12 -2.70
CA ILE A 117 -5.41 -12.16 -2.81
C ILE A 117 -5.24 -11.23 -4.01
N SER A 118 -4.01 -10.93 -4.43
CA SER A 118 -3.71 -10.04 -5.55
C SER A 118 -3.95 -10.66 -6.93
N ILE A 119 -3.97 -11.99 -7.06
CA ILE A 119 -4.18 -12.69 -8.34
C ILE A 119 -5.42 -12.22 -9.10
N PRO A 120 -6.62 -12.13 -8.49
CA PRO A 120 -7.82 -11.67 -9.19
C PRO A 120 -7.80 -10.18 -9.54
N GLY A 121 -6.92 -9.38 -8.93
CA GLY A 121 -6.89 -7.92 -9.07
C GLY A 121 -6.79 -7.45 -10.54
N PRO A 122 -5.77 -7.87 -11.31
CA PRO A 122 -5.64 -7.50 -12.72
C PRO A 122 -6.81 -7.91 -13.60
N LEU A 123 -7.38 -9.10 -13.37
CA LEU A 123 -8.54 -9.56 -14.13
C LEU A 123 -9.75 -8.68 -13.85
N LEU A 124 -10.02 -8.38 -12.57
CA LEU A 124 -11.13 -7.54 -12.16
C LEU A 124 -11.00 -6.13 -12.73
N VAL A 125 -9.80 -5.54 -12.67
CA VAL A 125 -9.48 -4.23 -13.28
C VAL A 125 -9.70 -4.24 -14.79
N GLY A 126 -9.23 -5.29 -15.49
CA GLY A 126 -9.40 -5.42 -16.93
C GLY A 126 -10.87 -5.50 -17.35
N VAL A 127 -11.67 -6.31 -16.65
CA VAL A 127 -13.11 -6.44 -16.88
C VAL A 127 -13.83 -5.12 -16.61
N LEU A 128 -13.53 -4.46 -15.49
CA LEU A 128 -14.10 -3.15 -15.15
C LEU A 128 -13.74 -2.10 -16.19
N TYR A 129 -12.49 -2.06 -16.66
CA TYR A 129 -12.04 -1.15 -17.69
C TYR A 129 -12.81 -1.35 -19.01
N GLN A 130 -12.94 -2.60 -19.47
CA GLN A 130 -13.67 -2.90 -20.70
C GLN A 130 -15.17 -2.58 -20.60
N HIS A 131 -15.82 -2.89 -19.48
CA HIS A 131 -17.24 -2.58 -19.28
C HIS A 131 -17.53 -1.09 -19.09
N SER A 132 -16.63 -0.36 -18.45
CA SER A 132 -16.83 1.07 -18.15
C SER A 132 -16.39 1.99 -19.29
N GLY A 133 -15.61 1.48 -20.25
CA GLY A 133 -15.03 2.27 -21.33
C GLY A 133 -14.01 3.30 -20.86
N GLY A 134 -13.47 3.16 -19.64
CA GLY A 134 -12.56 4.14 -19.06
C GLY A 134 -12.04 3.77 -17.66
N TRP A 135 -11.17 4.63 -17.12
CA TRP A 135 -10.44 4.39 -15.87
C TRP A 135 -11.20 4.74 -14.59
N GLY A 136 -12.37 5.37 -14.68
CA GLY A 136 -13.12 5.82 -13.52
C GLY A 136 -13.48 4.70 -12.54
N LEU A 137 -14.07 3.61 -13.02
CA LEU A 137 -14.49 2.48 -12.18
C LEU A 137 -13.30 1.68 -11.60
N PRO A 138 -12.24 1.38 -12.37
CA PRO A 138 -11.00 0.83 -11.81
C PRO A 138 -10.35 1.70 -10.73
N ILE A 139 -10.29 3.02 -10.93
CA ILE A 139 -9.72 3.95 -9.94
C ILE A 139 -10.57 3.98 -8.67
N ALA A 140 -11.90 4.01 -8.81
CA ALA A 140 -12.82 3.96 -7.67
C ALA A 140 -12.67 2.65 -6.88
N LEU A 141 -12.50 1.52 -7.55
CA LEU A 141 -12.21 0.23 -6.91
C LEU A 141 -10.90 0.31 -6.12
N MET A 142 -9.82 0.83 -6.71
CA MET A 142 -8.51 0.94 -6.05
C MET A 142 -8.56 1.87 -4.84
N ALA A 143 -9.25 3.01 -4.95
CA ALA A 143 -9.50 3.91 -3.84
C ALA A 143 -10.33 3.21 -2.74
N GLY A 144 -11.34 2.41 -3.12
CA GLY A 144 -12.12 1.59 -2.20
C GLY A 144 -11.28 0.55 -1.45
N LEU A 145 -10.34 -0.11 -2.14
CA LEU A 145 -9.41 -1.08 -1.54
C LEU A 145 -8.38 -0.43 -0.61
N MET A 146 -8.05 0.86 -0.80
CA MET A 146 -7.20 1.58 0.15
C MET A 146 -7.84 1.75 1.53
N VAL A 147 -9.16 1.90 1.62
CA VAL A 147 -9.84 2.10 2.91
C VAL A 147 -9.62 0.94 3.89
N PRO A 148 -9.91 -0.33 3.55
CA PRO A 148 -9.62 -1.45 4.44
C PRO A 148 -8.12 -1.64 4.65
N GLN A 149 -7.27 -1.34 3.65
CA GLN A 149 -5.81 -1.37 3.83
C GLN A 149 -5.34 -0.39 4.91
N ILE A 150 -5.86 0.84 4.91
CA ILE A 150 -5.56 1.85 5.92
C ILE A 150 -6.08 1.41 7.29
N ALA A 151 -7.32 0.91 7.35
CA ALA A 151 -7.91 0.44 8.60
C ALA A 151 -7.09 -0.70 9.23
N VAL A 152 -6.73 -1.71 8.44
CA VAL A 152 -5.87 -2.82 8.87
C VAL A 152 -4.48 -2.33 9.25
N GLY A 153 -3.89 -1.41 8.48
CA GLY A 153 -2.57 -0.82 8.79
C GLY A 153 -2.55 -0.01 10.09
N ILE A 154 -3.63 0.72 10.42
CA ILE A 154 -3.77 1.42 11.70
C ILE A 154 -3.83 0.40 12.84
N VAL A 155 -4.61 -0.67 12.70
CA VAL A 155 -4.72 -1.74 13.71
C VAL A 155 -3.37 -2.44 13.89
N ALA A 156 -2.67 -2.75 12.79
CA ALA A 156 -1.34 -3.35 12.80
C ALA A 156 -0.27 -2.41 13.39
N GLY A 157 -0.45 -1.09 13.27
CA GLY A 157 0.42 -0.06 13.85
C GLY A 157 0.18 0.26 15.32
N ARG A 158 -0.72 -0.47 15.99
CA ARG A 158 -0.89 -0.39 17.44
C ARG A 158 0.20 -1.20 18.14
N ASP A 159 0.68 -0.61 19.22
CA ASP A 159 1.75 -1.13 20.08
C ASP A 159 1.28 -2.38 20.85
N ARG A 160 1.28 -3.51 20.16
CA ARG A 160 1.07 -4.84 20.71
C ARG A 160 2.28 -5.67 20.24
N THR A 161 2.54 -6.87 20.76
CA THR A 161 3.45 -7.83 20.08
C THR A 161 2.69 -9.07 19.66
N VAL A 162 3.12 -9.77 18.58
CA VAL A 162 2.44 -11.02 18.14
C VAL A 162 2.63 -12.07 19.23
N GLU A 163 3.75 -11.99 19.94
CA GLU A 163 4.05 -12.86 21.07
C GLU A 163 3.15 -12.58 22.28
N ASP A 164 2.65 -11.37 22.52
CA ASP A 164 1.63 -11.12 23.55
C ASP A 164 0.29 -11.78 23.19
N GLU A 165 -0.07 -11.85 21.91
CA GLU A 165 -1.29 -12.53 21.45
C GLU A 165 -1.15 -14.06 21.47
N VAL A 166 0.02 -14.58 21.08
CA VAL A 166 0.32 -16.02 21.19
C VAL A 166 0.41 -16.44 22.66
N ALA A 167 1.02 -15.63 23.53
CA ALA A 167 1.06 -15.88 24.97
C ALA A 167 -0.32 -15.77 25.62
N ALA A 168 -1.14 -14.79 25.22
CA ALA A 168 -2.53 -14.67 25.71
C ALA A 168 -3.40 -15.83 25.22
N LYS A 169 -3.23 -16.29 23.98
CA LYS A 169 -3.98 -17.44 23.44
C LYS A 169 -3.50 -18.77 24.02
N ALA A 170 -2.22 -18.89 24.37
CA ALA A 170 -1.67 -20.02 25.11
C ALA A 170 -2.11 -20.02 26.59
N ALA A 171 -2.23 -18.84 27.21
CA ALA A 171 -2.76 -18.68 28.56
C ALA A 171 -4.29 -18.87 28.64
N ALA A 172 -5.01 -18.60 27.54
CA ALA A 172 -6.45 -18.83 27.39
C ALA A 172 -6.80 -20.24 26.86
N ALA A 173 -5.80 -21.04 26.49
CA ALA A 173 -6.02 -22.45 26.17
C ALA A 173 -6.34 -23.18 27.48
N PRO A 174 -7.51 -23.84 27.62
CA PRO A 174 -7.86 -24.55 28.84
C PRO A 174 -6.80 -25.63 29.11
N ALA A 175 -6.27 -25.63 30.33
CA ALA A 175 -5.40 -26.68 30.82
C ALA A 175 -6.22 -27.97 30.93
N GLY A 176 -6.20 -28.78 29.88
CA GLY A 176 -6.79 -30.11 29.86
C GLY A 176 -8.20 -30.18 29.29
N ALA A 177 -8.32 -30.98 28.23
CA ALA A 177 -9.35 -32.00 28.10
C ALA A 177 -8.68 -33.23 27.48
#